data_AF-A0AAV2QQ28-F1
#
_entry.id   AF-A0AAV2QQ28-F1
#
_cell.length_a   1.000
_cell.length_b   1.000
_cell.length_c   1.000
_cell.angle_alpha   90.00
_cell.angle_beta   90.00
_cell.angle_gamma   90.00
#
_symmetry.space_group_name_H-M   'P 1'
#
loop_
_entity.id
_entity.type
_entity.pdbx_description
1 polymer ?
#
loop_
_entity_poly.entity_id
_entity_poly.type
_entity_poly.pdbx_seq_one_letter_code
_entity_poly.pdbx_strand_id
1 'polypeptide(L)'
;MVLIFLVMVDLASRFCTAVVITNKSADTVVTAIFKSWITLFGAPHNFLSDNGGEFNNEIMRCLGDQFGVKLMCTAAESPWSNGVCERLNYLLGISVQRIMSDTKCNVHIALSWAVAARNALQNYNGFSPNQLVFGRNPAIPNVLECDPPALEGVTSSQIV
;
A
#
# COMPACT_ATOMS: atom_id res chain seq x y z
N MET A 1 -18.80 -13.23 -8.23
CA MET A 1 -17.57 -13.55 -7.48
C MET A 1 -17.17 -12.30 -6.72
N VAL A 2 -17.22 -12.32 -5.38
CA VAL A 2 -16.82 -11.17 -4.58
C VAL A 2 -15.30 -11.16 -4.54
N LEU A 3 -14.68 -10.10 -5.06
CA LEU A 3 -13.24 -9.92 -5.01
C LEU A 3 -12.87 -9.34 -3.65
N ILE A 4 -11.90 -9.96 -2.99
CA ILE A 4 -11.39 -9.53 -1.70
C ILE A 4 -9.95 -9.07 -1.90
N PHE A 5 -9.64 -7.85 -1.47
CA PHE A 5 -8.30 -7.29 -1.53
C PHE A 5 -7.74 -7.17 -0.12
N LEU A 6 -6.54 -7.70 0.08
CA LEU A 6 -5.72 -7.32 1.22
C LEU A 6 -4.91 -6.10 0.80
N VAL A 7 -5.11 -4.98 1.48
CA VAL A 7 -4.39 -3.73 1.21
C VAL A 7 -3.56 -3.38 2.44
N MET A 8 -2.29 -3.09 2.21
CA MET A 8 -1.36 -2.63 3.23
C MET A 8 -0.84 -1.26 2.83
N VAL A 9 -0.72 -0.37 3.80
CA VAL A 9 -0.25 0.99 3.59
C VAL A 9 0.74 1.37 4.67
N ASP A 10 1.87 1.93 4.26
CA ASP A 10 2.78 2.59 5.18
C ASP A 10 2.26 4.00 5.48
N LEU A 11 2.09 4.32 6.77
CA LEU A 11 1.55 5.61 7.19
C LEU A 11 2.54 6.75 6.95
N ALA A 12 3.85 6.49 6.95
CA ALA A 12 4.88 7.50 6.77
C ALA A 12 5.02 7.92 5.29
N SER A 13 5.24 6.96 4.40
CA SER A 13 5.43 7.21 2.96
C SER A 13 4.15 7.25 2.14
N ARG A 14 3.03 6.75 2.69
CA ARG A 14 1.78 6.46 1.95
C ARG A 14 1.93 5.42 0.86
N PHE A 15 3.04 4.70 0.84
CA PHE A 15 3.25 3.59 -0.07
C PHE A 15 2.26 2.48 0.25
N CYS A 16 1.61 1.94 -0.78
CA CYS A 16 0.68 0.85 -0.61
C CYS A 16 1.05 -0.38 -1.43
N THR A 17 0.67 -1.53 -0.90
CA THR A 17 0.63 -2.79 -1.65
C THR A 17 -0.77 -3.37 -1.54
N ALA A 18 -1.20 -4.08 -2.56
CA ALA A 18 -2.48 -4.77 -2.55
C ALA A 18 -2.37 -6.13 -3.23
N VAL A 19 -3.04 -7.13 -2.66
CA VAL A 19 -3.07 -8.49 -3.17
C VAL A 19 -4.52 -8.98 -3.21
N VAL A 20 -4.88 -9.66 -4.30
CA VAL A 20 -6.16 -10.37 -4.38
C VAL A 20 -6.06 -11.64 -3.54
N ILE A 21 -6.95 -11.79 -2.57
CA ILE A 21 -7.03 -12.98 -1.71
C ILE A 21 -8.30 -13.78 -2.02
N THR A 22 -8.21 -15.10 -1.92
CA THR A 22 -9.31 -16.03 -2.22
C THR A 22 -10.28 -16.16 -1.05
N ASN A 23 -9.75 -16.08 0.17
CA ASN A 23 -10.52 -16.13 1.40
C ASN A 23 -9.87 -15.24 2.46
N LYS A 24 -10.63 -15.04 3.52
CA LYS A 24 -10.28 -14.24 4.68
C LYS A 24 -9.65 -15.07 5.81
N SER A 25 -9.06 -16.21 5.48
CA SER A 25 -8.40 -17.07 6.46
C SER A 25 -7.11 -16.42 6.94
N ALA A 26 -6.80 -16.58 8.23
CA ALA A 26 -5.56 -16.15 8.86
C ALA A 26 -4.32 -16.56 8.06
N ASP A 27 -4.26 -17.82 7.62
CA ASP A 27 -3.13 -18.39 6.87
C ASP A 27 -2.92 -17.70 5.52
N THR A 28 -4.00 -17.46 4.79
CA THR A 28 -3.99 -16.75 3.50
C THR A 28 -3.52 -15.32 3.67
N VAL A 29 -4.03 -14.62 4.70
CA VAL A 29 -3.66 -13.24 5.01
C VAL A 29 -2.18 -13.16 5.38
N VAL A 30 -1.70 -14.00 6.30
CA VAL A 30 -0.29 -14.04 6.73
C VAL A 30 0.63 -14.32 5.54
N THR A 31 0.29 -15.31 4.71
CA THR A 31 1.06 -15.64 3.50
C THR A 31 1.12 -14.46 2.54
N ALA A 32 -0.01 -13.74 2.36
CA ALA A 32 -0.07 -12.57 1.52
C ALA A 32 0.77 -11.42 2.07
N ILE A 33 0.71 -11.14 3.38
CA ILE A 33 1.54 -10.13 4.07
C ILE A 33 3.02 -10.44 3.85
N PHE A 34 3.41 -11.71 4.05
CA PHE A 34 4.80 -12.12 3.92
C PHE A 34 5.33 -11.89 2.49
N LYS A 35 4.58 -12.35 1.49
CA LYS A 35 4.98 -12.26 0.07
C LYS A 35 4.93 -10.84 -0.51
N SER A 36 4.06 -9.97 0.00
CA SER A 36 3.84 -8.65 -0.59
C SER A 36 4.42 -7.49 0.20
N TRP A 37 4.84 -7.71 1.45
CA TRP A 37 5.46 -6.68 2.28
C TRP A 37 6.78 -7.13 2.88
N ILE A 38 6.76 -8.18 3.72
CA ILE A 38 7.93 -8.56 4.53
C ILE A 38 9.12 -8.95 3.67
N THR A 39 8.90 -9.66 2.57
CA THR A 39 9.96 -10.04 1.63
C THR A 39 10.57 -8.87 0.86
N LEU A 40 9.85 -7.75 0.71
CA LEU A 40 10.32 -6.57 -0.04
C LEU A 40 10.95 -5.51 0.85
N PHE A 41 10.36 -5.25 2.03
CA PHE A 41 10.73 -4.16 2.92
C PHE A 41 11.26 -4.61 4.28
N GLY A 42 11.16 -5.90 4.58
CA GLY A 42 11.36 -6.42 5.93
C GLY A 42 10.12 -6.28 6.82
N ALA A 43 10.26 -6.71 8.07
CA ALA A 43 9.19 -6.65 9.04
C ALA A 43 9.02 -5.22 9.58
N PRO A 44 7.79 -4.67 9.60
CA PRO A 44 7.55 -3.35 10.17
C PRO A 44 7.67 -3.38 11.70
N HIS A 45 8.01 -2.27 12.34
CA HIS A 45 8.05 -2.22 13.81
C HIS A 45 6.68 -2.34 14.44
N ASN A 46 5.66 -1.72 13.83
CA ASN A 46 4.29 -1.75 14.30
C ASN A 46 3.38 -2.18 13.15
N PHE A 47 2.47 -3.11 13.41
CA PHE A 47 1.45 -3.52 12.46
C PHE A 47 0.09 -3.13 13.02
N LEU A 48 -0.59 -2.22 12.34
CA LEU A 48 -1.93 -1.78 12.73
C LEU A 48 -2.97 -2.50 11.88
N SER A 49 -3.89 -3.19 12.53
CA SER A 49 -5.03 -3.83 11.87
C SER A 49 -6.34 -3.46 12.56
N ASP A 50 -7.45 -3.61 11.84
CA ASP A 50 -8.76 -3.63 12.48
C ASP A 50 -8.90 -4.84 13.43
N ASN A 51 -9.92 -4.82 14.28
CA ASN A 51 -10.22 -5.93 15.18
C ASN A 51 -10.96 -7.08 14.48
N GLY A 52 -10.79 -7.24 13.17
CA GLY A 52 -11.27 -8.41 12.46
C GLY A 52 -10.58 -9.68 12.98
N GLY A 53 -11.33 -10.78 13.14
CA GLY A 53 -10.77 -12.07 13.59
C GLY A 53 -9.66 -12.62 12.70
N GLU A 54 -9.52 -12.08 11.49
CA GLU A 54 -8.50 -12.39 10.49
C GLU A 54 -7.12 -11.84 10.86
N PHE A 55 -7.07 -10.78 11.66
CA PHE A 55 -5.83 -10.13 12.10
C PHE A 55 -5.54 -10.35 13.58
N ASN A 56 -6.54 -10.77 14.38
CA ASN A 56 -6.39 -11.10 15.79
C ASN A 56 -6.46 -12.62 16.02
N ASN A 57 -5.46 -13.34 15.50
CA ASN A 57 -5.30 -14.78 15.67
C ASN A 57 -3.89 -15.15 16.14
N GLU A 58 -3.74 -16.40 16.61
CA GLU A 58 -2.47 -16.93 17.11
C GLU A 58 -1.36 -16.91 16.05
N ILE A 59 -1.70 -17.11 14.77
CA ILE A 59 -0.73 -17.11 13.67
C ILE A 59 -0.12 -15.72 13.50
N MET A 60 -0.95 -14.67 13.51
CA MET A 60 -0.48 -13.29 13.47
C MET A 60 0.38 -12.97 14.69
N ARG A 61 -0.02 -13.40 15.90
CA ARG A 61 0.79 -13.20 17.12
C ARG A 61 2.15 -13.88 17.03
N CYS A 62 2.19 -15.13 16.54
CA CYS A 62 3.42 -15.87 16.31
C CYS A 62 4.33 -15.15 15.30
N LEU A 63 3.76 -14.61 14.21
CA LEU A 63 4.49 -13.76 13.27
C LEU A 63 5.01 -12.50 13.96
N GLY A 64 4.21 -11.87 14.80
CA GLY A 64 4.61 -10.74 15.62
C GLY A 64 5.84 -11.04 16.48
N ASP A 65 5.78 -12.12 17.24
CA ASP A 65 6.85 -12.53 18.16
C ASP A 65 8.12 -12.95 17.42
N GLN A 66 8.01 -13.68 16.31
CA GLN A 66 9.18 -14.14 15.53
C GLN A 66 9.92 -13.00 14.84
N PHE A 67 9.19 -11.99 14.34
CA PHE A 67 9.77 -10.88 13.59
C PHE A 67 9.94 -9.60 14.43
N GLY A 68 9.64 -9.65 15.73
CA GLY A 68 9.71 -8.48 16.61
C GLY A 68 8.72 -7.37 16.23
N VAL A 69 7.59 -7.73 15.63
CA VAL A 69 6.55 -6.79 15.18
C VAL A 69 5.54 -6.59 16.30
N LYS A 70 5.36 -5.34 16.71
CA LYS A 70 4.30 -4.98 17.65
C LYS A 70 2.96 -4.95 16.92
N LEU A 71 2.14 -5.97 17.15
CA LEU A 71 0.75 -5.97 16.68
C LEU A 71 -0.07 -4.99 17.51
N MET A 72 -0.65 -4.00 16.83
CA MET A 72 -1.62 -3.09 17.41
C MET A 72 -2.97 -3.41 16.77
N CYS A 73 -3.86 -4.03 17.52
CA CYS A 73 -5.27 -4.06 17.14
C CYS A 73 -5.83 -2.67 17.47
N THR A 74 -6.55 -2.04 16.55
CA THR A 74 -7.25 -0.81 16.88
C THR A 74 -8.22 -1.07 18.05
N ALA A 75 -7.86 -0.59 19.24
CA ALA A 75 -8.85 -0.03 20.14
C ALA A 75 -9.56 1.10 19.38
N ALA A 76 -10.80 1.44 19.74
CA ALA A 76 -11.69 2.37 19.04
C ALA A 76 -11.13 3.80 18.73
N GLU A 77 -9.85 4.07 18.96
CA GLU A 77 -9.21 5.39 18.98
C GLU A 77 -8.10 5.61 17.93
N SER A 78 -8.09 4.91 16.79
CA SER A 78 -7.33 5.38 15.61
C SER A 78 -8.17 5.57 14.34
N PRO A 79 -9.25 6.38 14.38
CA PRO A 79 -10.10 6.66 13.21
C PRO A 79 -9.31 7.15 12.00
N TRP A 80 -8.24 7.92 12.23
CA TRP A 80 -7.45 8.50 11.16
C TRP A 80 -6.70 7.45 10.34
N SER A 81 -6.05 6.48 10.99
CA SER A 81 -5.30 5.43 10.30
C SER A 81 -6.24 4.47 9.57
N ASN A 82 -7.36 4.09 10.19
CA ASN A 82 -8.37 3.28 9.52
C ASN A 82 -8.99 4.02 8.34
N GLY A 83 -9.28 5.31 8.47
CA GLY A 83 -9.82 6.13 7.39
C GLY A 83 -8.90 6.20 6.16
N VAL A 84 -7.58 6.15 6.36
CA VAL A 84 -6.62 6.07 5.23
C VAL A 84 -6.78 4.75 4.48
N CYS A 85 -6.82 3.63 5.21
CA CYS A 85 -6.97 2.30 4.61
C CYS A 85 -8.35 2.13 3.95
N GLU A 86 -9.43 2.54 4.61
CA GLU A 86 -10.79 2.51 4.06
C GLU A 86 -10.92 3.30 2.77
N ARG A 87 -10.40 4.54 2.76
CA ARG A 87 -10.41 5.38 1.55
C ARG A 87 -9.59 4.74 0.44
N LEU A 88 -8.45 4.14 0.78
CA LEU A 88 -7.60 3.47 -0.20
C LEU A 88 -8.29 2.23 -0.80
N ASN A 89 -8.95 1.43 0.03
CA ASN A 89 -9.73 0.26 -0.42
C ASN A 89 -10.82 0.68 -1.41
N TYR A 90 -11.55 1.75 -1.11
CA TYR A 90 -12.57 2.30 -2.00
C TYR A 90 -11.99 2.76 -3.35
N LEU A 91 -10.90 3.54 -3.31
CA LEU A 91 -10.24 4.06 -4.52
C LEU A 91 -9.67 2.95 -5.40
N LEU A 92 -9.04 1.94 -4.80
CA LEU A 92 -8.52 0.78 -5.53
C LEU A 92 -9.66 -0.03 -6.14
N GLY A 93 -10.78 -0.21 -5.43
CA GLY A 93 -11.96 -0.87 -5.97
C GLY A 93 -12.48 -0.21 -7.25
N ILE A 94 -12.63 1.12 -7.25
CA ILE A 94 -13.05 1.88 -8.45
C ILE A 94 -12.01 1.74 -9.57
N SER A 95 -10.74 1.91 -9.25
CA SER A 95 -9.65 1.88 -10.22
C SER A 95 -9.58 0.53 -10.93
N VAL A 96 -9.68 -0.57 -10.17
CA VAL A 96 -9.68 -1.92 -10.72
C VAL A 96 -10.88 -2.15 -11.63
N GLN A 97 -12.09 -1.76 -11.19
CA GLN A 97 -13.30 -1.92 -12.02
C GLN A 97 -13.17 -1.19 -13.36
N ARG A 98 -12.62 0.03 -13.34
CA ARG A 98 -12.44 0.84 -14.54
C ARG A 98 -11.34 0.31 -15.47
N ILE A 99 -10.22 -0.12 -14.91
CA ILE A 99 -9.15 -0.75 -15.70
C ILE A 99 -9.68 -2.03 -16.37
N MET A 100 -10.46 -2.83 -15.63
CA MET A 100 -11.08 -4.04 -16.18
C MET A 100 -12.10 -3.74 -17.28
N SER A 101 -12.89 -2.67 -17.16
CA SER A 101 -13.84 -2.28 -18.23
C SER A 101 -13.12 -1.85 -19.50
N ASP A 102 -12.03 -1.10 -19.36
CA ASP A 102 -11.35 -0.47 -20.49
C ASP A 102 -10.46 -1.46 -21.24
N THR A 103 -9.74 -2.32 -20.51
CA THR A 103 -8.71 -3.21 -21.08
C THR A 103 -9.11 -4.69 -21.13
N LYS A 104 -10.21 -5.08 -20.47
CA LYS A 104 -10.68 -6.48 -20.32
C LYS A 104 -9.60 -7.43 -19.79
N CYS A 105 -8.68 -6.93 -18.95
CA CYS A 105 -7.59 -7.73 -18.38
C CYS A 105 -8.03 -8.54 -17.15
N ASN A 106 -7.14 -9.43 -16.70
CA ASN A 106 -7.32 -10.15 -15.43
C ASN A 106 -7.31 -9.17 -14.23
N VAL A 107 -8.10 -9.45 -13.20
CA VAL A 107 -8.16 -8.66 -11.96
C VAL A 107 -6.79 -8.48 -11.29
N HIS A 108 -5.91 -9.49 -11.32
CA HIS A 108 -4.58 -9.41 -10.73
C HIS A 108 -3.72 -8.35 -11.43
N ILE A 109 -3.83 -8.27 -12.76
CA ILE A 109 -3.13 -7.26 -13.57
C ILE A 109 -3.74 -5.89 -13.31
N ALA A 110 -5.07 -5.78 -13.30
CA ALA A 110 -5.77 -4.54 -13.03
C ALA A 110 -5.39 -3.96 -11.65
N LEU A 111 -5.33 -4.80 -10.61
CA LEU A 111 -4.92 -4.39 -9.27
C LEU A 111 -3.45 -3.93 -9.25
N SER A 112 -2.57 -4.67 -9.92
CA SER A 112 -1.15 -4.31 -10.00
C SER A 112 -0.95 -2.94 -10.66
N TRP A 113 -1.68 -2.65 -11.73
CA TRP A 113 -1.65 -1.35 -12.40
C TRP A 113 -2.26 -0.24 -11.53
N ALA A 114 -3.37 -0.50 -10.84
CA ALA A 114 -3.97 0.47 -9.93
C ALA A 114 -3.00 0.85 -8.78
N VAL A 115 -2.33 -0.13 -8.18
CA VAL A 115 -1.31 0.11 -7.13
C VAL A 115 -0.11 0.86 -7.69
N ALA A 116 0.41 0.43 -8.84
CA ALA A 116 1.55 1.09 -9.48
C ALA A 116 1.25 2.57 -9.80
N ALA A 117 0.08 2.85 -10.37
CA ALA A 117 -0.37 4.22 -10.64
C ALA A 117 -0.52 5.03 -9.35
N ARG A 118 -1.08 4.44 -8.29
CA ARG A 118 -1.24 5.10 -7.00
C ARG A 118 0.10 5.51 -6.40
N ASN A 119 1.06 4.58 -6.32
CA ASN A 119 2.38 4.84 -5.73
C ASN A 119 3.23 5.79 -6.58
N ALA A 120 2.96 5.87 -7.89
CA ALA A 120 3.70 6.77 -8.78
C ALA A 120 3.11 8.18 -8.86
N LEU A 121 1.79 8.33 -8.77
CA LEU A 121 1.08 9.59 -9.05
C LEU A 121 0.54 10.30 -7.79
N GLN A 122 0.34 9.58 -6.69
CA GLN A 122 -0.07 10.24 -5.46
C GLN A 122 1.03 11.21 -5.02
N ASN A 123 0.64 12.42 -4.64
CA ASN A 123 1.55 13.37 -4.01
C ASN A 123 1.26 13.41 -2.50
N TYR A 124 2.30 13.21 -1.68
CA TYR A 124 2.28 13.38 -0.23
C TYR A 124 3.49 14.21 0.18
N ASN A 125 3.25 15.38 0.77
CA ASN A 125 4.29 16.35 1.15
C ASN A 125 5.26 16.74 0.00
N GLY A 126 4.77 16.77 -1.25
CA GLY A 126 5.57 17.16 -2.41
C GLY A 126 6.25 15.98 -3.13
N PHE A 127 6.16 14.76 -2.60
CA PHE A 127 6.81 13.57 -3.15
C PHE A 127 5.81 12.46 -3.43
N SER A 128 6.14 11.59 -4.39
CA SER A 128 5.40 10.34 -4.60
C SER A 128 5.78 9.29 -3.57
N PRO A 129 4.88 8.36 -3.22
CA PRO A 129 5.23 7.24 -2.35
C PRO A 129 6.44 6.44 -2.85
N ASN A 130 6.57 6.24 -4.17
CA ASN A 130 7.75 5.60 -4.74
C ASN A 130 9.04 6.39 -4.50
N GLN A 131 9.00 7.72 -4.63
CA GLN A 131 10.15 8.57 -4.32
C GLN A 131 10.53 8.49 -2.84
N LEU A 132 9.54 8.45 -1.94
CA LEU A 132 9.79 8.36 -0.50
C LEU A 132 10.39 7.01 -0.08
N VAL A 133 10.00 5.90 -0.73
CA VAL A 133 10.48 4.55 -0.39
C VAL A 133 11.76 4.16 -1.14
N PHE A 134 11.81 4.43 -2.45
CA PHE A 134 12.89 3.97 -3.32
C PHE A 134 13.84 5.08 -3.78
N GLY A 135 13.59 6.33 -3.39
CA GLY A 135 14.38 7.49 -3.81
C GLY A 135 14.14 7.91 -5.26
N ARG A 136 13.25 7.24 -6.00
CA ARG A 136 12.90 7.55 -7.39
C ARG A 136 11.52 7.03 -7.76
N ASN A 137 10.89 7.68 -8.72
CA ASN A 137 9.68 7.20 -9.37
C ASN A 137 10.06 6.23 -10.52
N PRO A 138 9.28 5.16 -10.79
CA PRO A 138 9.49 4.35 -11.98
C PRO A 138 9.29 5.20 -13.24
N ALA A 139 10.14 4.95 -14.25
CA ALA A 139 10.03 5.59 -15.55
C ALA A 139 8.77 5.09 -16.27
N ILE A 140 7.69 5.86 -16.15
CA ILE A 140 6.47 5.67 -16.93
C ILE A 140 6.44 6.68 -18.08
N PRO A 141 5.88 6.34 -19.26
CA PRO A 141 5.99 7.17 -20.47
C PRO A 141 5.53 8.63 -20.32
N ASN A 142 4.68 8.92 -19.32
CA ASN A 142 4.11 10.24 -19.06
C ASN A 142 4.74 10.99 -17.87
N VAL A 143 5.77 10.44 -17.22
CA VAL A 143 6.47 11.13 -16.12
C VAL A 143 7.73 11.78 -16.68
N LEU A 144 7.78 13.11 -16.60
CA LEU A 144 8.90 13.92 -17.09
C LEU A 144 10.12 13.81 -16.17
N GLU A 145 9.90 13.76 -14.85
CA GLU A 145 10.94 13.76 -13.82
C GLU A 145 10.76 12.56 -12.89
N CYS A 146 11.80 11.72 -12.81
CA CYS A 146 11.79 10.51 -11.97
C CYS A 146 12.44 10.73 -10.60
N ASP A 147 13.35 11.71 -10.51
CA ASP A 147 14.11 11.99 -9.29
C ASP A 147 13.30 12.89 -8.34
N PRO A 148 13.59 12.87 -7.03
CA PRO A 148 12.91 13.73 -6.08
C PRO A 148 13.29 15.21 -6.35
N PRO A 149 12.34 16.16 -6.23
CA PRO A 149 12.59 17.59 -6.46
C PRO A 149 13.78 18.19 -5.70
N ALA A 150 14.15 17.61 -4.56
CA ALA A 150 15.29 18.04 -3.76
C ALA A 150 16.67 17.73 -4.39
N LEU A 151 16.73 16.84 -5.38
CA LEU A 151 17.96 16.45 -6.08
C LEU A 151 18.11 17.14 -7.45
N GLU A 152 17.09 17.86 -7.89
CA GLU A 152 17.18 18.73 -9.06
C GLU A 152 17.96 19.98 -8.63
N GLY A 153 19.28 19.97 -8.86
CA GLY A 153 20.24 20.95 -8.35
C GLY A 153 20.07 22.41 -8.80
N VAL A 154 18.85 22.87 -9.09
CA VAL A 154 18.55 24.26 -9.45
C VAL A 154 17.28 24.71 -8.71
N THR A 155 17.41 25.11 -7.45
CA THR A 155 16.39 25.92 -6.78
C THR A 155 16.53 27.36 -7.24
N SER A 156 16.09 27.69 -8.45
CA SER A 156 15.90 29.10 -8.83
C SER A 156 14.50 29.51 -8.40
N SER A 157 14.36 30.07 -7.20
CA SER A 157 13.23 30.94 -6.91
C SER A 157 13.33 32.14 -7.85
N GLN A 158 12.58 32.14 -8.95
CA GLN A 158 12.35 33.39 -9.67
C GLN A 158 11.48 34.25 -8.74
N ILE A 159 12.13 35.22 -8.11
CA ILE A 159 11.47 36.30 -7.40
C ILE A 159 10.64 37.02 -8.47
N VAL A 160 9.32 36.89 -8.38
CA VAL A 160 8.39 37.78 -9.10
C VAL A 160 8.31 39.08 -8.32
#